data_AF-A0A7C0URR3-F1
#
_entry.id   AF-A0A7C0URR3-F1
#
_cell.length_a   1.000
_cell.length_b   1.000
_cell.length_c   1.000
_cell.angle_alpha   90.00
_cell.angle_beta   90.00
_cell.angle_gamma   90.00
#
_symmetry.space_group_name_H-M   'P 1'
#
loop_
_entity.id
_entity.type
_entity.pdbx_description
1 polymer ?
#
loop_
_entity_poly.entity_id
_entity_poly.type
_entity_poly.pdbx_seq_one_letter_code
_entity_poly.pdbx_strand_id
1 'polypeptide(L)'
;MKAAELSDYFWARKPRRLNERDEVAVDGDTVYYYVWGNPIAILKRQKLIVDDCGWRTWLTKTRLNNILYRLSMSIYSDRGQWFLNYDDKDLVWMGRHQIDFSTRPFKIDPYKLRTRNEKVSQKLKLFYENVKRTLRRKVFPFKTLTGEGVVCLRSYGDRRFSRTFLLLLIQEPMVEAHMGVINLCQAYRAITTGKFAAFFKNKSYDINPEEIPEVLERWEIDFSRLPSKIVDMLAIHKLVG
;
A
#
# COMPACT_ATOMS: atom_id res chain seq x y z
N MET A 1 -2.69 24.11 18.88
CA MET A 1 -2.20 22.73 18.70
C MET A 1 -1.51 22.66 17.34
N LYS A 2 -0.20 22.45 17.32
CA LYS A 2 0.60 22.42 16.07
C LYS A 2 0.38 21.09 15.35
N ALA A 3 0.53 21.05 14.03
CA ALA A 3 0.37 19.82 13.23
C ALA A 3 1.27 18.65 13.73
N ALA A 4 2.43 18.98 14.31
CA ALA A 4 3.35 18.01 14.93
C ALA A 4 2.74 17.33 16.17
N GLU A 5 2.09 18.08 17.06
CA GLU A 5 1.37 17.53 18.23
C GLU A 5 0.20 16.63 17.76
N LEU A 6 -0.47 17.02 16.68
CA LEU A 6 -1.53 16.24 16.02
C LEU A 6 -1.03 14.92 15.43
N SER A 7 0.18 14.90 14.89
CA SER A 7 0.82 13.68 14.41
C SER A 7 1.12 12.70 15.55
N ASP A 8 1.66 13.18 16.68
CA ASP A 8 1.89 12.41 17.91
C ASP A 8 0.63 11.76 18.47
N TYR A 9 -0.54 12.37 18.28
CA TYR A 9 -1.83 11.77 18.65
C TYR A 9 -2.23 10.58 17.78
N PHE A 10 -1.89 10.57 16.48
CA PHE A 10 -2.08 9.40 15.61
C PHE A 10 -1.07 8.27 15.93
N TRP A 11 0.12 8.61 16.46
CA TRP A 11 1.21 7.67 16.75
C TRP A 11 1.00 6.79 18.01
N ALA A 12 0.08 7.15 18.92
CA ALA A 12 -0.02 6.54 20.26
C ALA A 12 -0.41 5.05 20.30
N ARG A 13 -0.92 4.47 19.21
CA ARG A 13 -0.98 3.01 19.03
C ARG A 13 -0.08 2.63 17.86
N LYS A 14 1.21 2.37 18.15
CA LYS A 14 2.12 1.72 17.21
C LYS A 14 1.36 0.59 16.51
N PRO A 15 1.13 0.66 15.18
CA PRO A 15 0.52 -0.46 14.48
C PRO A 15 1.42 -1.67 14.73
N ARG A 16 0.95 -2.61 15.57
CA ARG A 16 1.65 -3.87 15.80
C ARG A 16 1.78 -4.53 14.42
N ARG A 17 3.01 -4.51 13.89
CA ARG A 17 3.47 -4.85 12.53
C ARG A 17 3.60 -3.64 11.59
N LEU A 18 4.84 -3.15 11.50
CA LEU A 18 5.43 -2.42 10.37
C LEU A 18 5.13 -3.13 9.05
N ASN A 19 3.97 -2.86 8.45
CA ASN A 19 3.62 -3.34 7.11
C ASN A 19 3.17 -2.13 6.29
N GLU A 20 3.54 -2.09 5.01
CA GLU A 20 3.22 -1.12 3.93
C GLU A 20 1.72 -0.75 3.72
N ARG A 21 0.86 -1.16 4.64
CA ARG A 21 -0.59 -1.04 4.59
C ARG A 21 -1.09 0.25 5.19
N ASP A 22 -0.55 0.65 6.33
CA ASP A 22 -0.96 1.84 7.06
C ASP A 22 0.05 2.96 6.74
N GLU A 23 -0.39 4.10 6.24
CA GLU A 23 0.49 5.23 5.86
C GLU A 23 -0.08 6.53 6.43
N VAL A 24 0.78 7.42 6.90
CA VAL A 24 0.39 8.77 7.35
C VAL A 24 1.12 9.78 6.50
N ALA A 25 0.39 10.74 5.95
CA ALA A 25 0.96 11.87 5.23
C ALA A 25 0.54 13.18 5.87
N VAL A 26 1.43 14.17 5.86
CA VAL A 26 1.18 15.52 6.32
C VAL A 26 1.34 16.46 5.13
N ASP A 27 0.31 17.25 4.85
CA ASP A 27 0.31 18.28 3.82
C ASP A 27 -0.17 19.60 4.44
N GLY A 28 0.79 20.47 4.74
CA GLY A 28 0.57 21.69 5.52
C GLY A 28 -0.10 21.41 6.87
N ASP A 29 -1.29 21.98 7.08
CA ASP A 29 -2.10 21.82 8.29
C ASP A 29 -3.02 20.58 8.28
N THR A 30 -2.89 19.72 7.28
CA THR A 30 -3.76 18.56 7.09
C THR A 30 -2.98 17.26 7.30
N VAL A 31 -3.53 16.37 8.13
CA VAL A 31 -2.97 15.03 8.37
C VAL A 31 -3.90 14.00 7.74
N TYR A 32 -3.33 13.08 6.98
CA TYR A 32 -4.04 11.98 6.32
C TYR A 32 -3.61 10.66 6.92
N TYR A 33 -4.58 9.80 7.26
CA TYR A 33 -4.33 8.41 7.63
C TYR A 33 -4.87 7.49 6.54
N TYR A 34 -3.98 6.73 5.92
CA TYR A 34 -4.27 5.81 4.84
C TYR A 34 -4.28 4.37 5.30
N VAL A 35 -5.20 3.59 4.75
CA VAL A 35 -5.18 2.13 4.78
C VAL A 35 -5.20 1.62 3.35
N TRP A 36 -4.20 0.82 2.99
CA TRP A 36 -3.95 0.36 1.62
C TRP A 36 -3.94 1.50 0.58
N GLY A 37 -3.36 2.65 0.95
CA GLY A 37 -3.33 3.85 0.09
C GLY A 37 -4.67 4.60 -0.03
N ASN A 38 -5.70 4.25 0.74
CA ASN A 38 -6.98 4.98 0.78
C ASN A 38 -7.09 5.81 2.06
N PRO A 39 -7.38 7.12 1.99
CA PRO A 39 -7.44 8.00 3.16
C PRO A 39 -8.71 7.72 3.96
N ILE A 40 -8.59 6.92 5.03
CA ILE A 40 -9.73 6.60 5.90
C ILE A 40 -9.97 7.67 6.97
N ALA A 41 -8.99 8.55 7.20
CA ALA A 41 -9.18 9.73 8.02
C ALA A 41 -8.39 10.93 7.50
N ILE A 42 -8.97 12.11 7.66
CA ILE A 42 -8.37 13.40 7.32
C ILE A 42 -8.62 14.32 8.50
N LEU A 43 -7.54 14.82 9.10
CA LEU A 43 -7.61 15.75 10.22
C LEU A 43 -7.13 17.12 9.75
N LYS A 44 -8.00 18.12 9.87
CA LYS A 44 -7.70 19.51 9.54
C LYS A 44 -8.15 20.40 10.68
N ARG A 45 -7.22 20.96 11.44
CA ARG A 45 -7.51 21.76 12.64
C ARG A 45 -8.42 20.97 13.61
N GLN A 46 -9.64 21.47 13.87
CA GLN A 46 -10.63 20.85 14.76
C GLN A 46 -11.70 20.04 14.01
N LYS A 47 -11.41 19.64 12.77
CA LYS A 47 -12.32 18.84 11.94
C LYS A 47 -11.68 17.51 11.58
N LEU A 48 -12.31 16.43 12.00
CA LEU A 48 -11.94 15.06 11.65
C LEU A 48 -12.95 14.53 10.63
N ILE A 49 -12.46 14.16 9.45
CA ILE A 49 -13.24 13.42 8.47
C ILE A 49 -12.83 11.97 8.59
N VAL A 50 -13.79 11.07 8.77
CA VAL A 50 -13.56 9.62 8.75
C VAL A 50 -14.36 8.99 7.62
N ASP A 51 -13.77 8.02 6.92
CA ASP A 51 -14.35 7.39 5.74
C ASP A 51 -13.95 5.90 5.69
N ASP A 52 -14.92 5.00 5.54
CA ASP A 52 -14.64 3.58 5.35
C ASP A 52 -14.09 3.25 3.96
N CYS A 53 -14.04 4.24 3.07
CA CYS A 53 -13.62 4.17 1.67
C CYS A 53 -14.40 3.13 0.85
N GLY A 54 -15.61 2.74 1.29
CA GLY A 54 -16.39 1.64 0.72
C GLY A 54 -15.98 0.25 1.23
N TRP A 55 -15.04 0.18 2.17
CA TRP A 55 -14.48 -1.04 2.72
C TRP A 55 -14.97 -1.29 4.15
N ARG A 56 -16.16 -1.87 4.30
CA ARG A 56 -16.70 -2.30 5.61
C ARG A 56 -16.03 -3.59 6.12
N THR A 57 -14.72 -3.55 6.33
CA THR A 57 -13.91 -4.67 6.82
C THR A 57 -13.57 -4.54 8.30
N TRP A 58 -13.27 -5.65 8.98
CA TRP A 58 -12.77 -5.64 10.37
C TRP A 58 -11.54 -4.77 10.55
N LEU A 59 -10.64 -4.75 9.56
CA LEU A 59 -9.46 -3.91 9.57
C LEU A 59 -9.86 -2.43 9.57
N THR A 60 -10.69 -2.01 8.61
CA THR A 60 -11.15 -0.63 8.51
C THR A 60 -11.82 -0.18 9.80
N LYS A 61 -12.74 -1.00 10.35
CA LYS A 61 -13.39 -0.74 11.64
C LYS A 61 -12.39 -0.54 12.77
N THR A 62 -11.42 -1.45 12.89
CA THR A 62 -10.39 -1.39 13.93
C THR A 62 -9.56 -0.10 13.84
N ARG A 63 -9.20 0.33 12.63
CA ARG A 63 -8.43 1.55 12.41
C ARG A 63 -9.23 2.81 12.69
N LEU A 64 -10.47 2.87 12.21
CA LEU A 64 -11.38 3.96 12.52
C LEU A 64 -11.63 4.05 14.03
N ASN A 65 -11.83 2.94 14.73
CA ASN A 65 -11.99 2.94 16.19
C ASN A 65 -10.75 3.42 16.93
N ASN A 66 -9.55 3.09 16.46
CA ASN A 66 -8.32 3.62 17.05
C ASN A 66 -8.26 5.16 16.97
N ILE A 67 -8.74 5.74 15.87
CA ILE A 67 -8.78 7.18 15.64
C ILE A 67 -9.88 7.82 16.49
N LEU A 68 -11.08 7.24 16.47
CA LEU A 68 -12.28 7.75 17.14
C LEU A 68 -12.24 7.64 18.67
N TYR A 69 -11.49 6.67 19.21
CA TYR A 69 -11.39 6.42 20.65
C TYR A 69 -11.01 7.68 21.46
N ARG A 70 -10.20 8.57 20.89
CA ARG A 70 -9.77 9.82 21.55
C ARG A 70 -10.88 10.85 21.68
N LEU A 71 -11.91 10.77 20.84
CA LEU A 71 -13.10 11.60 20.91
C LEU A 71 -14.21 10.95 21.75
N SER A 72 -13.88 9.88 22.49
CA SER A 72 -14.87 9.03 23.18
C SER A 72 -15.95 8.51 22.24
N MET A 73 -15.58 8.26 20.97
CA MET A 73 -16.46 7.71 19.95
C MET A 73 -16.01 6.31 19.56
N SER A 74 -16.94 5.49 19.09
CA SER A 74 -16.61 4.18 18.53
C SER A 74 -17.58 3.75 17.45
N ILE A 75 -17.09 2.95 16.51
CA ILE A 75 -17.91 2.24 15.53
C ILE A 75 -18.14 0.82 16.03
N TYR A 76 -19.40 0.43 16.15
CA TYR A 76 -19.80 -0.94 16.39
C TYR A 76 -20.63 -1.50 15.23
N SER A 77 -20.94 -2.79 15.28
CA SER A 77 -21.79 -3.44 14.28
C SER A 77 -22.90 -4.18 15.00
N ASP A 78 -24.14 -3.97 14.57
CA ASP A 78 -25.29 -4.76 14.97
C ASP A 78 -26.06 -5.20 13.71
N ARG A 79 -26.40 -6.49 13.63
CA ARG A 79 -27.09 -7.11 12.49
C ARG A 79 -26.54 -6.72 11.10
N GLY A 80 -25.23 -6.58 10.97
CA GLY A 80 -24.55 -6.22 9.71
C GLY A 80 -24.56 -4.73 9.36
N GLN A 81 -25.22 -3.87 10.15
CA GLN A 81 -25.16 -2.43 10.04
C GLN A 81 -24.14 -1.86 11.02
N TRP A 82 -23.35 -0.88 10.57
CA TRP A 82 -22.41 -0.18 11.45
C TRP A 82 -23.08 1.07 12.04
N PHE A 83 -22.68 1.41 13.26
CA PHE A 83 -23.16 2.56 14.00
C PHE A 83 -21.98 3.29 14.62
N LEU A 84 -22.00 4.62 14.58
CA LEU A 84 -21.10 5.50 15.32
C LEU A 84 -21.77 5.84 16.66
N ASN A 85 -21.22 5.33 17.74
CA ASN A 85 -21.58 5.67 19.10
C ASN A 85 -20.81 6.92 19.54
N TYR A 86 -21.51 7.92 20.07
CA TYR A 86 -20.97 9.16 20.63
C TYR A 86 -21.97 9.77 21.62
N ASP A 87 -21.53 10.28 22.76
CA ASP A 87 -22.39 10.96 23.77
C ASP A 87 -23.73 10.25 24.03
N ASP A 88 -23.69 8.93 24.27
CA ASP A 88 -24.86 8.06 24.50
C ASP A 88 -25.89 8.01 23.34
N LYS A 89 -25.46 8.40 22.14
CA LYS A 89 -26.24 8.35 20.91
C LYS A 89 -25.59 7.44 19.88
N ASP A 90 -26.44 6.77 19.11
CA ASP A 90 -26.02 5.95 17.99
C ASP A 90 -26.45 6.57 16.67
N LEU A 91 -25.47 6.87 15.82
CA LEU A 91 -25.68 7.37 14.47
C LEU A 91 -25.38 6.26 13.47
N VAL A 92 -26.27 6.03 12.52
CA VAL A 92 -26.05 5.05 11.45
C VAL A 92 -24.77 5.40 10.68
N TRP A 93 -23.88 4.42 10.53
CA TRP A 93 -22.67 4.58 9.74
C TRP A 93 -22.97 4.57 8.23
N MET A 94 -23.01 5.75 7.64
CA MET A 94 -23.28 5.99 6.21
C MET A 94 -22.06 5.88 5.30
N GLY A 95 -20.89 5.52 5.85
CA GLY A 95 -19.63 5.35 5.12
C GLY A 95 -18.65 6.50 5.33
N ARG A 96 -19.14 7.73 5.56
CA ARG A 96 -18.30 8.90 5.84
C ARG A 96 -18.98 9.82 6.85
N HIS A 97 -18.21 10.38 7.77
CA HIS A 97 -18.67 11.40 8.71
C HIS A 97 -17.65 12.51 8.82
N GLN A 98 -18.14 13.73 9.00
CA GLN A 98 -17.32 14.86 9.42
C GLN A 98 -17.67 15.20 10.86
N ILE A 99 -16.66 15.25 11.71
CA ILE A 99 -16.76 15.51 13.14
C ILE A 99 -16.04 16.83 13.39
N ASP A 100 -16.81 17.85 13.75
CA ASP A 100 -16.28 19.11 14.25
C ASP A 100 -16.22 19.04 15.78
N PHE A 101 -15.00 19.05 16.30
CA PHE A 101 -14.72 18.98 17.72
C PHE A 101 -14.27 20.32 18.32
N SER A 102 -14.57 21.43 17.63
CA SER A 102 -14.36 22.78 18.15
C SER A 102 -15.33 23.18 19.27
N THR A 103 -16.49 22.54 19.36
CA THR A 103 -17.54 22.78 20.36
C THR A 103 -18.00 21.49 21.02
N ARG A 104 -18.55 21.56 22.24
CA ARG A 104 -19.30 20.46 22.85
C ARG A 104 -20.79 20.83 22.98
N PRO A 105 -21.73 19.94 22.62
CA PRO A 105 -21.52 18.62 22.03
C PRO A 105 -20.87 18.70 20.64
N PHE A 106 -20.15 17.65 20.25
CA PHE A 106 -19.49 17.62 18.95
C PHE A 106 -20.52 17.67 17.83
N LYS A 107 -20.25 18.45 16.79
CA LYS A 107 -21.13 18.50 15.62
C LYS A 107 -20.72 17.41 14.64
N ILE A 108 -21.60 16.44 14.44
CA ILE A 108 -21.40 15.36 13.49
C ILE A 108 -22.34 15.58 12.31
N ASP A 109 -21.77 15.89 11.15
CA ASP A 109 -22.54 15.97 9.92
C ASP A 109 -22.51 14.58 9.25
N PRO A 110 -23.63 13.82 9.26
CA PRO A 110 -23.70 12.57 8.52
C PRO A 110 -23.55 12.86 7.04
N TYR A 111 -22.56 12.25 6.39
CA TYR A 111 -22.46 12.35 4.94
C TYR A 111 -23.58 11.52 4.32
N LYS A 112 -24.17 12.01 3.21
CA LYS A 112 -25.20 11.30 2.45
C LYS A 112 -24.75 9.85 2.21
N LEU A 113 -25.69 8.91 2.37
CA LEU A 113 -25.49 7.48 2.13
C LEU A 113 -24.72 7.32 0.82
N ARG A 114 -23.51 6.76 0.87
CA ARG A 114 -22.75 6.46 -0.34
C ARG A 114 -23.58 5.46 -1.13
N THR A 115 -24.27 5.91 -2.17
CA THR A 115 -24.80 5.00 -3.18
C THR A 115 -23.60 4.20 -3.69
N ARG A 116 -23.67 2.89 -3.52
CA ARG A 116 -22.66 1.96 -4.03
C ARG A 116 -22.57 2.22 -5.53
N ASN A 117 -21.53 2.93 -5.96
CA ASN A 117 -21.34 3.18 -7.37
C ASN A 117 -20.84 1.88 -7.99
N GLU A 118 -21.79 1.08 -8.49
CA GLU A 118 -21.51 -0.23 -9.06
C GLU A 118 -20.45 -0.16 -10.16
N LYS A 119 -20.44 0.93 -10.94
CA LYS A 119 -19.41 1.17 -11.97
C LYS A 119 -18.02 1.27 -11.34
N VAL A 120 -17.86 1.97 -10.21
CA VAL A 120 -16.57 2.08 -9.50
C VAL A 120 -16.18 0.73 -8.88
N SER A 121 -17.11 0.02 -8.25
CA SER A 121 -16.85 -1.32 -7.72
C SER A 121 -16.43 -2.32 -8.80
N GLN A 122 -17.09 -2.31 -9.96
CA GLN A 122 -16.73 -3.14 -11.11
C GLN A 122 -15.35 -2.77 -11.67
N LYS A 123 -15.06 -1.46 -11.81
CA LYS A 123 -13.73 -1.00 -12.24
C LYS A 123 -12.62 -1.43 -11.28
N LEU A 124 -12.86 -1.36 -9.97
CA LEU A 124 -11.92 -1.86 -8.95
C LEU A 124 -11.73 -3.37 -9.04
N LYS A 125 -12.82 -4.14 -9.21
CA LYS A 125 -12.75 -5.59 -9.40
C LYS A 125 -11.89 -5.95 -10.60
N LEU A 126 -12.16 -5.34 -11.76
CA LEU A 126 -11.39 -5.51 -12.99
C LEU A 126 -9.92 -5.10 -12.81
N PHE A 127 -9.66 -4.01 -12.07
CA PHE A 127 -8.30 -3.60 -11.74
C PHE A 127 -7.56 -4.69 -10.95
N TYR A 128 -8.15 -5.24 -9.88
CA TYR A 128 -7.52 -6.30 -9.09
C TYR A 128 -7.32 -7.60 -9.88
N GLU A 129 -8.26 -7.95 -10.76
CA GLU A 129 -8.12 -9.10 -11.67
C GLU A 129 -6.94 -8.90 -12.62
N ASN A 130 -6.77 -7.69 -13.16
CA ASN A 130 -5.63 -7.33 -14.00
C ASN A 130 -4.31 -7.36 -13.23
N VAL A 131 -4.26 -6.82 -12.01
CA VAL A 131 -3.09 -6.90 -11.13
C VAL A 131 -2.68 -8.36 -10.94
N LYS A 132 -3.62 -9.24 -10.56
CA LYS A 132 -3.34 -10.66 -10.37
C LYS A 132 -2.86 -11.33 -11.65
N ARG A 133 -3.53 -11.08 -12.78
CA ARG A 133 -3.20 -11.70 -14.07
C ARG A 133 -1.81 -11.27 -14.56
N THR A 134 -1.48 -9.99 -14.49
CA THR A 134 -0.18 -9.47 -14.91
C THR A 134 0.93 -10.01 -14.01
N LEU A 135 0.74 -9.95 -12.68
CA LEU A 135 1.74 -10.37 -11.69
C LEU A 135 1.92 -11.88 -11.54
N ARG A 136 1.14 -12.71 -12.26
CA ARG A 136 1.45 -14.13 -12.44
C ARG A 136 2.73 -14.37 -13.23
N ARG A 137 3.08 -13.45 -14.13
CA ARG A 137 4.35 -13.50 -14.84
C ARG A 137 5.42 -13.13 -13.81
N LYS A 138 6.23 -14.08 -13.34
CA LYS A 138 7.24 -13.80 -12.29
C LYS A 138 8.36 -12.85 -12.75
N VAL A 139 8.47 -12.61 -14.05
CA VAL A 139 9.58 -11.89 -14.68
C VAL A 139 9.03 -10.83 -15.64
N PHE A 140 9.53 -9.60 -15.51
CA PHE A 140 9.15 -8.44 -16.33
C PHE A 140 10.39 -7.75 -16.88
N PRO A 141 10.83 -8.08 -18.10
CA PRO A 141 11.88 -7.33 -18.76
C PRO A 141 11.37 -5.95 -19.19
N PHE A 142 12.24 -4.95 -19.16
CA PHE A 142 11.97 -3.60 -19.64
C PHE A 142 13.25 -2.95 -20.18
N LYS A 143 13.08 -1.92 -21.01
CA LYS A 143 14.19 -1.11 -21.52
C LYS A 143 14.25 0.22 -20.79
N THR A 144 15.46 0.72 -20.57
CA THR A 144 15.74 2.05 -20.05
C THR A 144 16.48 2.86 -21.12
N LEU A 145 16.69 4.16 -20.88
CA LEU A 145 17.49 4.99 -21.78
C LEU A 145 18.96 4.54 -21.81
N THR A 146 19.47 3.96 -20.73
CA THR A 146 20.88 3.65 -20.51
C THR A 146 21.20 2.16 -20.58
N GLY A 147 20.21 1.30 -20.88
CA GLY A 147 20.38 -0.15 -20.87
C GLY A 147 19.08 -0.91 -20.71
N GLU A 148 19.17 -2.12 -20.18
CA GLU A 148 18.02 -3.01 -19.98
C GLU A 148 17.85 -3.36 -18.51
N GLY A 149 16.65 -3.76 -18.11
CA GLY A 149 16.39 -4.19 -16.75
C GLY A 149 15.37 -5.29 -16.70
N VAL A 150 15.34 -6.00 -15.58
CA VAL A 150 14.32 -7.01 -15.31
C VAL A 150 13.84 -6.89 -13.88
N VAL A 151 12.53 -7.04 -13.72
CA VAL A 151 11.89 -7.19 -12.41
C VAL A 151 11.52 -8.65 -12.22
N CYS A 152 12.08 -9.27 -11.20
CA CYS A 152 11.74 -10.60 -10.74
C CYS A 152 10.83 -10.50 -9.51
N LEU A 153 9.83 -11.36 -9.44
CA LEU A 153 8.83 -11.40 -8.38
C LEU A 153 8.91 -12.73 -7.65
N ARG A 154 9.10 -12.68 -6.33
CA ARG A 154 9.03 -13.87 -5.49
C ARG A 154 7.61 -14.42 -5.44
N SER A 155 7.45 -15.71 -5.73
CA SER A 155 6.18 -16.40 -5.55
C SER A 155 5.84 -16.52 -4.07
N TYR A 156 4.66 -16.05 -3.67
CA TYR A 156 4.04 -16.36 -2.39
C TYR A 156 2.55 -16.51 -2.62
N GLY A 157 1.90 -17.40 -1.84
CA GLY A 157 0.47 -17.65 -1.91
C GLY A 157 -0.37 -16.37 -1.94
N ASP A 158 -1.47 -16.40 -2.69
CA ASP A 158 -2.32 -15.26 -3.12
C ASP A 158 -2.85 -14.33 -2.02
N ARG A 159 -2.64 -14.65 -0.73
CA ARG A 159 -3.28 -13.94 0.40
C ARG A 159 -2.59 -12.64 0.81
N ARG A 160 -1.36 -12.36 0.38
CA ARG A 160 -0.66 -11.10 0.72
C ARG A 160 -0.85 -10.05 -0.38
N PHE A 161 -1.06 -8.79 -0.02
CA PHE A 161 -1.13 -7.67 -0.97
C PHE A 161 0.23 -7.01 -1.24
N SER A 162 1.29 -7.45 -0.56
CA SER A 162 2.68 -7.06 -0.80
C SER A 162 3.51 -8.28 -1.17
N ARG A 163 4.56 -8.09 -1.97
CA ARG A 163 5.51 -9.13 -2.37
C ARG A 163 6.92 -8.60 -2.38
N THR A 164 7.88 -9.53 -2.28
CA THR A 164 9.30 -9.24 -2.49
C THR A 164 9.58 -9.20 -3.99
N PHE A 165 10.23 -8.14 -4.43
CA PHE A 165 10.69 -7.94 -5.79
C PHE A 165 12.21 -7.83 -5.79
N LEU A 166 12.80 -8.28 -6.89
CA LEU A 166 14.20 -8.10 -7.24
C LEU A 166 14.22 -7.29 -8.53
N LEU A 167 14.88 -6.15 -8.50
CA LEU A 167 15.14 -5.32 -9.66
C LEU A 167 16.60 -5.51 -10.05
N LEU A 168 16.85 -5.91 -11.29
CA LEU A 168 18.18 -5.94 -11.88
C LEU A 168 18.23 -4.87 -12.99
N LEU A 169 19.21 -3.98 -12.92
CA LEU A 169 19.46 -2.95 -13.92
C LEU A 169 20.84 -3.19 -14.53
N ILE A 170 20.87 -3.33 -15.85
CA ILE A 170 22.09 -3.54 -16.62
C ILE A 170 22.57 -2.19 -17.11
N GLN A 171 23.66 -1.70 -16.54
CA GLN A 171 24.37 -0.49 -16.95
C GLN A 171 25.82 -0.88 -17.21
N GLU A 172 26.16 -1.21 -18.45
CA GLU A 172 27.49 -1.76 -18.77
C GLU A 172 28.62 -0.88 -18.21
N PRO A 173 29.61 -1.47 -17.50
CA PRO A 173 29.89 -2.91 -17.32
C PRO A 173 29.26 -3.55 -16.06
N MET A 174 28.37 -2.86 -15.37
CA MET A 174 27.84 -3.25 -14.05
C MET A 174 26.38 -3.69 -14.08
N VAL A 175 26.00 -4.50 -13.09
CA VAL A 175 24.60 -4.74 -12.77
C VAL A 175 24.31 -4.24 -11.37
N GLU A 176 23.37 -3.30 -11.31
CA GLU A 176 22.79 -2.86 -10.05
C GLU A 176 21.63 -3.79 -9.71
N ALA A 177 21.64 -4.31 -8.49
CA ALA A 177 20.61 -5.19 -8.01
C ALA A 177 19.99 -4.62 -6.74
N HIS A 178 18.66 -4.51 -6.74
CA HIS A 178 17.91 -3.98 -5.61
C HIS A 178 16.80 -4.96 -5.21
N MET A 179 16.63 -5.17 -3.92
CA MET A 179 15.58 -6.03 -3.37
C MET A 179 14.72 -5.26 -2.38
N GLY A 180 13.43 -5.56 -2.34
CA GLY A 180 12.48 -4.81 -1.52
C GLY A 180 11.09 -5.41 -1.53
N VAL A 181 10.25 -4.96 -0.60
CA VAL A 181 8.86 -5.39 -0.49
C VAL A 181 7.97 -4.20 -0.86
N ILE A 182 7.02 -4.43 -1.78
CA ILE A 182 6.07 -3.41 -2.22
C ILE A 182 4.67 -4.00 -2.44
N ASN A 183 3.66 -3.13 -2.36
CA ASN A 183 2.27 -3.48 -2.63
C ASN A 183 2.06 -3.85 -4.12
N LEU A 184 1.29 -4.90 -4.38
CA LEU A 184 1.01 -5.41 -5.73
C LEU A 184 0.34 -4.39 -6.65
N CYS A 185 -0.51 -3.50 -6.12
CA CYS A 185 -1.15 -2.46 -6.91
C CYS A 185 -0.15 -1.37 -7.32
N GLN A 186 0.76 -1.00 -6.41
CA GLN A 186 1.84 -0.06 -6.70
C GLN A 186 2.81 -0.65 -7.73
N ALA A 187 3.22 -1.92 -7.52
CA ALA A 187 4.05 -2.67 -8.45
C ALA A 187 3.41 -2.74 -9.85
N TYR A 188 2.13 -3.14 -9.92
CA TYR A 188 1.39 -3.23 -11.18
C TYR A 188 1.38 -1.89 -11.92
N ARG A 189 1.03 -0.78 -11.23
CA ARG A 189 1.03 0.55 -11.85
C ARG A 189 2.42 0.94 -12.33
N ALA A 190 3.45 0.70 -11.54
CA ALA A 190 4.81 1.08 -11.89
C ALA A 190 5.37 0.24 -13.06
N ILE A 191 5.03 -1.06 -13.13
CA ILE A 191 5.36 -1.93 -14.27
C ILE A 191 4.63 -1.47 -15.54
N THR A 192 3.30 -1.28 -15.47
CA THR A 192 2.51 -0.94 -16.67
C THR A 192 2.76 0.47 -17.20
N THR A 193 3.29 1.37 -16.37
CA THR A 193 3.70 2.71 -16.79
C THR A 193 5.18 2.81 -17.14
N GLY A 194 5.96 1.73 -17.02
CA GLY A 194 7.40 1.74 -17.28
C GLY A 194 8.22 2.53 -16.25
N LYS A 195 7.65 2.84 -15.08
CA LYS A 195 8.28 3.65 -14.01
C LYS A 195 8.79 2.83 -12.83
N PHE A 196 8.86 1.50 -12.97
CA PHE A 196 9.19 0.60 -11.87
C PHE A 196 10.54 0.89 -11.23
N ALA A 197 11.61 1.03 -12.03
CA ALA A 197 12.96 1.25 -11.50
C ALA A 197 13.04 2.50 -10.60
N ALA A 198 12.58 3.65 -11.11
CA ALA A 198 12.57 4.90 -10.35
C ALA A 198 11.69 4.83 -9.08
N PHE A 199 10.54 4.16 -9.17
CA PHE A 199 9.66 3.96 -8.01
C PHE A 199 10.28 3.03 -6.96
N PHE A 200 10.94 1.96 -7.40
CA PHE A 200 11.37 0.86 -6.53
C PHE A 200 12.67 1.17 -5.80
N LYS A 201 13.64 1.84 -6.45
CA LYS A 201 14.94 2.20 -5.84
C LYS A 201 14.79 2.89 -4.48
N ASN A 202 13.82 3.79 -4.36
CA ASN A 202 13.56 4.53 -3.11
C ASN A 202 12.90 3.71 -2.00
N LYS A 203 12.57 2.44 -2.27
CA LYS A 203 11.84 1.52 -1.36
C LYS A 203 12.54 0.16 -1.23
N SER A 204 13.75 0.05 -1.73
CA SER A 204 14.54 -1.17 -1.77
C SER A 204 15.89 -0.95 -1.10
N TYR A 205 16.63 -2.03 -0.90
CA TYR A 205 18.04 -2.02 -0.52
C TYR A 205 18.86 -2.70 -1.60
N ASP A 206 20.14 -2.34 -1.68
CA ASP A 206 21.08 -2.92 -2.63
C ASP A 206 21.43 -4.35 -2.21
N ILE A 207 21.63 -5.24 -3.19
CA ILE A 207 22.12 -6.59 -2.95
C ILE A 207 23.43 -6.81 -3.71
N ASN A 208 24.31 -7.62 -3.13
CA ASN A 208 25.57 -7.98 -3.77
C ASN A 208 25.28 -8.81 -5.05
N PRO A 209 25.88 -8.48 -6.21
CA PRO A 209 25.76 -9.29 -7.43
C PRO A 209 26.00 -10.80 -7.25
N GLU A 210 26.87 -11.18 -6.32
CA GLU A 210 27.18 -12.59 -6.00
C GLU A 210 26.00 -13.35 -5.39
N GLU A 211 25.05 -12.67 -4.74
CA GLU A 211 23.86 -13.28 -4.14
C GLU A 211 22.73 -13.52 -5.16
N ILE A 212 22.79 -12.88 -6.33
CA ILE A 212 21.72 -12.92 -7.34
C ILE A 212 21.40 -14.36 -7.78
N PRO A 213 22.36 -15.25 -8.12
CA PRO A 213 22.06 -16.61 -8.54
C PRO A 213 21.23 -17.38 -7.50
N GLU A 214 21.63 -17.31 -6.22
CA GLU A 214 20.95 -18.00 -5.13
C GLU A 214 19.52 -17.46 -4.93
N VAL A 215 19.34 -16.13 -5.02
CA VAL A 215 18.02 -15.50 -4.92
C VAL A 215 17.10 -15.95 -6.06
N LEU A 216 17.59 -15.96 -7.30
CA LEU A 216 16.82 -16.37 -8.48
C LEU A 216 16.42 -17.84 -8.40
N GLU A 217 17.32 -18.72 -7.99
CA GLU A 217 17.07 -20.14 -7.78
C GLU A 217 16.02 -20.36 -6.68
N ARG A 218 16.21 -19.74 -5.52
CA ARG A 218 15.28 -19.80 -4.38
C ARG A 218 13.87 -19.30 -4.73
N TRP A 219 13.76 -18.40 -5.72
CA TRP A 219 12.47 -17.85 -6.16
C TRP A 219 11.85 -18.64 -7.33
N GLU A 220 12.55 -19.68 -7.78
CA GLU A 220 12.18 -20.50 -8.94
C GLU A 220 11.92 -19.60 -10.16
N ILE A 221 12.86 -18.70 -10.42
CA ILE A 221 12.83 -17.85 -11.61
C ILE A 221 13.36 -18.66 -12.79
N ASP A 222 12.55 -18.71 -13.83
CA ASP A 222 12.91 -19.33 -15.11
C ASP A 222 13.94 -18.44 -15.83
N PHE A 223 15.20 -18.90 -15.84
CA PHE A 223 16.32 -18.18 -16.44
C PHE A 223 16.15 -17.92 -17.93
N SER A 224 15.37 -18.74 -18.65
CA SER A 224 15.07 -18.52 -20.08
C SER A 224 14.29 -17.24 -20.36
N ARG A 225 13.70 -16.64 -19.31
CA ARG A 225 12.93 -15.39 -19.39
C ARG A 225 13.75 -14.16 -19.03
N LEU A 226 14.99 -14.34 -18.59
CA LEU A 226 15.89 -13.24 -18.28
C LEU A 226 16.54 -12.73 -19.58
N PRO A 227 16.87 -11.42 -19.66
CA PRO A 227 17.72 -10.89 -20.72
C PRO A 227 19.04 -11.68 -20.81
N SER A 228 19.51 -11.97 -22.04
CA SER A 228 20.72 -12.79 -22.27
C SER A 228 21.94 -12.26 -21.51
N LYS A 229 22.13 -10.94 -21.48
CA LYS A 229 23.21 -10.28 -20.73
C LYS A 229 23.25 -10.63 -19.24
N ILE A 230 22.08 -10.83 -18.62
CA ILE A 230 21.98 -11.25 -17.21
C ILE A 230 22.38 -12.72 -17.10
N VAL A 231 21.92 -13.56 -18.03
CA VAL A 231 22.28 -14.98 -18.06
C VAL A 231 23.79 -15.15 -18.22
N ASP A 232 24.42 -14.41 -19.14
CA ASP A 232 25.85 -14.45 -19.41
C ASP A 232 26.68 -14.06 -18.18
N MET A 233 26.27 -12.98 -17.49
CA MET A 233 26.94 -12.52 -16.28
C MET A 233 26.80 -13.52 -15.11
N LEU A 234 25.61 -14.11 -14.93
CA LEU A 234 25.41 -15.16 -13.92
C LEU A 234 26.21 -16.43 -14.24
N ALA A 235 26.43 -16.74 -15.52
CA ALA A 235 27.26 -17.86 -15.95
C ALA A 235 28.74 -17.63 -15.65
N ILE A 236 29.25 -16.40 -15.86
CA ILE A 236 30.62 -16.03 -15.50
C ILE A 236 30.85 -16.18 -13.99
N HIS A 237 29.93 -15.71 -13.16
CA HIS A 237 30.08 -15.86 -11.71
C HIS A 237 30.07 -17.32 -11.23
N LYS A 238 29.31 -18.21 -11.88
CA LYS A 238 29.35 -19.65 -11.60
C LYS A 238 30.66 -20.35 -12.00
N LEU A 239 31.47 -19.74 -12.89
CA LEU A 239 32.74 -20.32 -13.34
C LEU A 239 33.93 -19.84 -12.52
N VAL A 240 33.80 -18.72 -11.80
CA VAL A 240 34.88 -18.06 -11.05
C VAL A 240 34.79 -18.29 -9.53
N GLY A 241 33.60 -18.65 -9.01
CA GLY A 241 33.38 -19.07 -7.63
C GLY A 241 33.29 -20.58 -7.49
#